data_AF-A0AAW0MBR9-F1
#
_entry.id   AF-A0AAW0MBR9-F1
#
_cell.length_a   1.000
_cell.length_b   1.000
_cell.length_c   1.000
_cell.angle_alpha   90.00
_cell.angle_beta   90.00
_cell.angle_gamma   90.00
#
_symmetry.space_group_name_H-M   'P 1'
#
loop_
_entity.id
_entity.type
_entity.pdbx_description
1 polymer ?
#
loop_
_entity_poly.entity_id
_entity_poly.type
_entity_poly.pdbx_seq_one_letter_code
_entity_poly.pdbx_strand_id
1 'polypeptide(L)' 'MIEVVLNDQLGKKVRVKCNEDDTIGDLKTLVAAQMGT' A
#
# COMPACT_ATOMS: atom_id res chain seq x y z
N MET A 1 13.60 -1.23 -3.42
CA MET A 1 12.18 -1.06 -3.80
C MET A 1 11.47 -2.39 -3.69
N ILE A 2 10.62 -2.50 -2.69
CA ILE A 2 9.88 -3.70 -2.29
C ILE A 2 8.46 -3.57 -2.81
N GLU A 3 7.89 -4.68 -3.31
CA GLU A 3 6.48 -4.74 -3.70
C GLU A 3 5.68 -5.43 -2.59
N VAL A 4 4.71 -4.71 -2.03
CA VAL A 4 3.82 -5.23 -0.98
C VAL A 4 2.44 -5.44 -1.56
N VAL A 5 1.88 -6.64 -1.36
CA VAL A 5 0.53 -6.99 -1.77
C VAL A 5 -0.41 -6.86 -0.58
N LEU A 6 -1.41 -6.00 -0.71
CA LEU A 6 -2.41 -5.72 0.31
C LEU A 6 -3.76 -6.25 -0.15
N ASN A 7 -4.46 -6.95 0.74
CA ASN A 7 -5.82 -7.39 0.51
C ASN A 7 -6.76 -6.56 1.40
N ASP A 8 -7.77 -5.97 0.79
CA ASP A 8 -8.85 -5.30 1.50
C ASP A 8 -9.90 -6.31 1.99
N GLN A 9 -10.79 -5.89 2.90
CA GLN A 9 -11.89 -6.69 3.45
C GLN A 9 -12.85 -7.19 2.36
N LEU A 10 -12.98 -6.48 1.24
CA LEU A 10 -13.79 -6.89 0.09
C LEU A 10 -13.04 -7.84 -0.88
N GLY A 11 -11.82 -8.27 -0.53
CA GLY A 11 -11.01 -9.18 -1.34
C GLY A 11 -10.28 -8.52 -2.52
N LYS A 12 -10.34 -7.18 -2.61
CA LYS A 12 -9.58 -6.42 -3.62
C LYS A 12 -8.09 -6.48 -3.29
N LYS A 13 -7.27 -6.88 -4.25
CA LYS A 13 -5.81 -6.93 -4.11
C LYS A 13 -5.18 -5.67 -4.70
N VAL A 14 -4.37 -4.98 -3.92
CA VAL A 14 -3.60 -3.82 -4.34
C VAL A 14 -2.12 -4.14 -4.20
N ARG A 15 -1.32 -3.70 -5.16
CA ARG A 15 0.14 -3.84 -5.10
C ARG A 15 0.75 -2.45 -5.02
N VAL A 16 1.48 -2.21 -3.95
CA VAL A 16 2.13 -0.93 -3.68
C VAL A 16 3.63 -1.13 -3.68
N LYS A 17 4.36 -0.20 -4.31
CA LYS A 17 5.81 -0.16 -4.31
C LYS A 17 6.28 0.78 -3.22
N CYS A 18 7.13 0.28 -2.34
CA CYS A 18 7.70 1.05 -1.24
C CYS A 18 9.22 0.89 -1.20
N ASN A 19 9.87 1.79 -0.49
CA ASN A 19 11.28 1.71 -0.17
C ASN A 19 11.47 1.02 1.19
N GLU A 20 12.69 0.60 1.46
CA GLU A 20 13.05 -0.06 2.73
C GLU A 20 13.00 0.89 3.93
N ASP A 21 13.12 2.21 3.68
CA ASP A 21 13.07 3.26 4.69
C ASP A 21 11.64 3.78 4.98
N ASP A 22 10.64 3.41 4.18
CA ASP A 22 9.27 3.92 4.32
C ASP A 22 8.61 3.36 5.60
N THR A 23 7.91 4.23 6.34
CA THR A 23 7.20 3.81 7.55
C THR A 23 5.83 3.22 7.23
N ILE A 24 5.18 2.60 8.22
CA ILE A 24 3.80 2.12 8.10
C ILE A 24 2.82 3.28 7.78
N GLY A 25 3.12 4.50 8.22
CA GLY A 25 2.32 5.68 7.91
C GLY A 25 2.39 6.07 6.43
N ASP A 26 3.58 6.02 5.85
CA ASP A 26 3.81 6.31 4.43
C ASP A 26 3.17 5.24 3.55
N LEU A 27 3.31 3.97 3.94
CA LEU A 27 2.59 2.85 3.33
C LEU A 27 1.08 3.09 3.28
N LYS A 28 0.46 3.52 4.39
CA LYS A 28 -0.98 3.82 4.41
C LYS A 28 -1.35 4.97 3.47
N THR A 29 -0.52 6.00 3.40
CA THR A 29 -0.75 7.15 2.51
C THR A 29 -0.64 6.76 1.03
N LEU A 30 0.32 5.90 0.69
CA LEU A 30 0.47 5.36 -0.67
C LEU A 30 -0.71 4.48 -1.07
N VAL A 31 -1.20 3.67 -0.14
CA VAL A 31 -2.40 2.85 -0.34
C VAL A 31 -3.64 3.71 -0.52
N ALA A 32 -3.81 4.73 0.32
CA ALA A 32 -4.86 5.74 0.23
C ALA A 32 -4.86 6.42 -1.14
N ALA A 33 -3.70 6.87 -1.62
CA ALA A 33 -3.55 7.50 -2.94
C ALA A 33 -3.95 6.57 -4.10
N GLN A 34 -3.74 5.26 -3.97
CA GLN A 34 -4.08 4.29 -5.02
C GLN A 34 -5.53 3.78 -4.94
N MET A 35 -6.14 3.82 -3.75
CA MET A 35 -7.51 3.36 -3.50
C MET A 35 -8.56 4.48 -3.49
N GLY A 36 -8.13 5.74 -3.39
CA GLY A 36 -9.01 6.92 -3.48
C GLY A 36 -9.75 7.27 -2.19
N THR A 37 -9.19 6.93 -1.03
CA THR A 37 -9.65 7.32 0.32
C THR A 37 -8.59 8.14 1.01
#